data_AF-A0A353R2P0-F1
#
_entry.id   AF-A0A353R2P0-F1
#
_cell.length_a   1.000
_cell.length_b   1.000
_cell.length_c   1.000
_cell.angle_alpha   90.00
_cell.angle_beta   90.00
_cell.angle_gamma   90.00
#
_symmetry.space_group_name_H-M   'P 1'
#
loop_
_entity.id
_entity.type
_entity.pdbx_description
1 polymer ?
#
loop_
_entity_poly.entity_id
_entity_poly.type
_entity_poly.pdbx_seq_one_letter_code
_entity_poly.pdbx_strand_id
1 'polypeptide(L)'
;DHAARQPDTDWVFQYSPESFTGTELDFALETCGAVLEIWQPDAGREAIINLPATVEMTTPNVYADQIEWMHRQLPYRDHVILSVHPHNDRGTAVAAAELAVLAGADRVEGTLFGNGERTGNVDIVTLALNLYTQGIDPHLDFSRINEVVRVAETCNQLPVHPRHPYAGELVFTAFSGSHQDAIKKGLAARENDPAETPAWEVPYLPIDPRDVGRTYEAVIRINSQSGKGGIAHVMASEFGLDLPRRLQIEFRNEVQIIADSTGKEVKTADLWTIFEHIYLAVPGAHSLVDYREESHGQQDRLRRVRAVLRDAAGLDQVVT
;
A
#
# COMPACT_ATOMS: atom_id res chain seq x y z
N ASP A 1 -32.69 14.81 -32.73
CA ASP A 1 -32.47 14.89 -34.20
C ASP A 1 -31.25 14.14 -34.72
N HIS A 2 -30.03 14.41 -34.23
CA HIS A 2 -28.84 13.72 -34.74
C HIS A 2 -28.82 12.22 -34.42
N ALA A 3 -29.11 11.83 -33.17
CA ALA A 3 -29.20 10.43 -32.77
C ALA A 3 -30.23 9.65 -33.60
N ALA A 4 -31.40 10.24 -33.85
CA ALA A 4 -32.46 9.65 -34.66
C ALA A 4 -32.06 9.38 -36.12
N ARG A 5 -31.01 10.03 -36.65
CA ARG A 5 -30.45 9.77 -37.98
C ARG A 5 -29.48 8.58 -38.01
N GLN A 6 -29.10 8.04 -36.86
CA GLN A 6 -28.21 6.89 -36.71
C GLN A 6 -28.89 5.81 -35.84
N PRO A 7 -29.89 5.11 -36.40
CA PRO A 7 -30.78 4.22 -35.64
C PRO A 7 -30.11 2.91 -35.19
N ASP A 8 -28.99 2.54 -35.81
CA ASP A 8 -28.24 1.32 -35.46
C ASP A 8 -27.33 1.52 -34.23
N THR A 9 -27.19 2.76 -33.76
CA THR A 9 -26.40 3.10 -32.57
C THR A 9 -27.34 3.21 -31.36
N ASP A 10 -26.99 2.52 -30.28
CA ASP A 10 -27.63 2.71 -28.99
C ASP A 10 -27.04 3.96 -28.30
N TRP A 11 -27.83 5.03 -28.24
CA TRP A 11 -27.36 6.33 -27.77
C TRP A 11 -27.68 6.52 -26.29
N VAL A 12 -26.63 6.64 -25.47
CA VAL A 12 -26.72 7.07 -24.07
C VAL A 12 -26.14 8.47 -23.93
N PHE A 13 -26.84 9.35 -23.22
CA PHE A 13 -26.41 10.74 -23.02
C PHE A 13 -26.04 11.00 -21.57
N GLN A 14 -24.94 11.76 -21.40
CA GLN A 14 -24.53 12.32 -20.13
C GLN A 14 -24.57 13.83 -20.19
N TYR A 15 -25.16 14.45 -19.17
CA TYR A 15 -25.10 15.89 -18.95
C TYR A 15 -24.41 16.20 -17.62
N SER A 16 -23.61 17.26 -17.61
CA SER A 16 -22.98 17.79 -16.41
C SER A 16 -23.23 19.29 -16.30
N PRO A 17 -23.83 19.77 -15.20
CA PRO A 17 -23.68 21.16 -14.81
C PRO A 17 -22.24 21.34 -14.30
N GLU A 18 -21.33 21.65 -15.22
CA GLU A 18 -19.92 21.88 -14.88
C GLU A 18 -19.79 22.97 -13.80
N SER A 19 -18.83 22.81 -12.88
CA SER A 19 -18.71 23.63 -11.68
C SER A 19 -19.91 23.53 -10.72
N PHE A 20 -20.55 22.35 -10.65
CA PHE A 20 -21.72 22.07 -9.79
C PHE A 20 -21.50 22.48 -8.32
N THR A 21 -20.34 22.20 -7.73
CA THR A 21 -20.05 22.56 -6.33
C THR A 21 -20.02 24.07 -6.06
N GLY A 22 -19.89 24.89 -7.11
CA GLY A 22 -20.00 26.35 -7.06
C GLY A 22 -21.33 26.91 -7.58
N THR A 23 -22.28 26.04 -7.92
CA THR A 23 -23.59 26.39 -8.49
C THR A 23 -24.67 26.27 -7.42
N GLU A 24 -25.65 27.17 -7.42
CA GLU A 24 -26.83 27.06 -6.57
C GLU A 24 -27.61 25.78 -6.89
N LEU A 25 -27.94 24.98 -5.87
CA LEU A 25 -28.58 23.67 -6.06
C LEU A 25 -29.91 23.74 -6.83
N ASP A 26 -30.74 24.75 -6.52
CA ASP A 26 -32.03 24.94 -7.20
C ASP A 26 -31.82 25.21 -8.71
N PHE A 27 -30.77 25.96 -9.07
CA PHE A 27 -30.45 26.25 -10.46
C PHE A 27 -29.85 25.02 -11.18
N ALA A 28 -29.00 24.26 -10.50
CA ALA A 28 -28.49 23.00 -11.02
C ALA A 28 -29.62 21.98 -11.28
N LEU A 29 -30.59 21.89 -10.36
CA LEU A 29 -31.78 21.05 -10.49
C LEU A 29 -32.65 21.49 -11.66
N GLU A 30 -32.97 22.79 -11.78
CA GLU A 30 -33.75 23.34 -12.89
C GLU A 30 -33.09 22.99 -14.23
N THR A 31 -31.77 23.18 -14.33
CA THR A 31 -31.02 22.93 -15.56
C THR A 31 -31.00 21.44 -15.91
N CYS A 32 -30.71 20.57 -14.93
CA CYS A 32 -30.75 19.12 -15.16
C CYS A 32 -32.17 18.65 -15.52
N GLY A 33 -33.19 19.17 -14.84
CA GLY A 33 -34.59 18.89 -15.10
C GLY A 33 -34.99 19.26 -16.53
N ALA A 34 -34.60 20.44 -17.01
CA ALA A 34 -34.86 20.87 -18.39
C ALA A 34 -34.19 19.95 -19.43
N VAL A 35 -32.96 19.51 -19.17
CA VAL A 35 -32.28 18.53 -20.04
C VAL A 35 -33.03 17.19 -20.05
N LEU A 36 -33.47 16.72 -18.88
CA LEU A 36 -34.24 15.48 -18.76
C LEU A 36 -35.62 15.58 -19.41
N GLU A 37 -36.27 16.74 -19.39
CA GLU A 37 -37.54 16.95 -20.09
C GLU A 37 -37.39 16.93 -21.62
N ILE A 38 -36.24 17.38 -22.14
CA ILE A 38 -35.93 17.28 -23.57
C ILE A 38 -35.63 15.83 -23.95
N TRP A 39 -34.84 15.13 -23.13
CA TRP A 39 -34.46 13.75 -23.43
C TRP A 39 -35.60 12.77 -23.22
N GLN A 40 -36.36 12.92 -22.14
CA GLN A 40 -37.42 12.02 -21.67
C GLN A 40 -36.90 10.59 -21.47
N PRO A 41 -36.07 10.36 -20.43
CA PRO A 41 -35.54 9.02 -20.16
C PRO A 41 -36.66 8.07 -19.72
N ASP A 42 -36.51 6.81 -20.11
CA ASP A 42 -37.44 5.70 -19.82
C ASP A 42 -36.63 4.39 -19.72
N ALA A 43 -37.28 3.27 -19.43
CA ALA A 43 -36.65 1.95 -19.38
C ALA A 43 -35.97 1.60 -20.72
N GLY A 44 -34.67 1.31 -20.68
CA GLY A 44 -33.85 1.05 -21.87
C GLY A 44 -33.44 2.32 -22.62
N ARG A 45 -33.63 3.49 -22.01
CA ARG A 45 -33.24 4.80 -22.53
C ARG A 45 -32.85 5.73 -21.37
N GLU A 46 -31.94 5.26 -20.52
CA GLU A 46 -31.51 6.00 -19.34
C GLU A 46 -30.76 7.29 -19.71
N ALA A 47 -30.76 8.25 -18.78
CA ALA A 47 -29.89 9.43 -18.83
C ALA A 47 -28.86 9.37 -17.72
N ILE A 48 -27.67 9.93 -17.96
CA ILE A 48 -26.67 10.14 -16.91
C ILE A 48 -26.66 11.62 -16.54
N ILE A 49 -26.93 11.93 -15.27
CA ILE A 49 -26.68 13.26 -14.70
C ILE A 49 -25.42 13.16 -13.87
N ASN A 50 -24.33 13.77 -14.36
CA ASN A 50 -23.04 13.75 -13.68
C ASN A 50 -22.80 15.07 -12.96
N LEU A 51 -22.66 15.03 -11.64
CA LEU A 51 -22.51 16.20 -10.77
C LEU A 51 -21.05 16.34 -10.31
N PRO A 52 -20.21 17.11 -11.01
CA PRO A 52 -18.79 17.18 -10.70
C PRO A 52 -18.48 18.09 -9.51
N ALA A 53 -17.56 17.69 -8.64
CA ALA A 53 -16.81 18.65 -7.85
C ALA A 53 -15.61 19.12 -8.68
N THR A 54 -15.88 19.93 -9.73
CA THR A 54 -14.86 20.45 -10.68
C THR A 54 -13.71 21.11 -9.93
N VAL A 55 -14.05 21.88 -8.90
CA VAL A 55 -13.14 22.24 -7.82
C VAL A 55 -13.73 21.69 -6.54
N GLU A 56 -12.90 21.03 -5.74
CA GLU A 56 -13.29 20.60 -4.39
C GLU A 56 -13.38 21.83 -3.47
N MET A 57 -14.60 22.35 -3.25
CA MET A 57 -14.79 23.65 -2.56
C MET A 57 -14.95 23.54 -1.04
N THR A 58 -15.37 22.39 -0.53
CA THR A 58 -15.75 22.21 0.88
C THR A 58 -15.46 20.78 1.36
N THR A 59 -15.87 20.42 2.57
CA THR A 59 -15.69 19.08 3.13
C THR A 59 -16.60 18.04 2.45
N PRO A 60 -16.19 16.77 2.40
CA PRO A 60 -16.89 15.74 1.62
C PRO A 60 -18.32 15.46 2.11
N ASN A 61 -18.63 15.71 3.39
CA ASN A 61 -20.00 15.58 3.89
C ASN A 61 -20.96 16.61 3.28
N VAL A 62 -20.50 17.83 2.99
CA VAL A 62 -21.35 18.85 2.36
C VAL A 62 -21.61 18.50 0.90
N TYR A 63 -20.62 17.93 0.20
CA TYR A 63 -20.85 17.39 -1.14
C TYR A 63 -21.85 16.23 -1.11
N ALA A 64 -21.74 15.31 -0.15
CA ALA A 64 -22.73 14.25 0.02
C ALA A 64 -24.14 14.78 0.29
N ASP A 65 -24.30 15.81 1.12
CA ASP A 65 -25.60 16.47 1.34
C ASP A 65 -26.19 17.03 0.03
N GLN A 66 -25.34 17.64 -0.81
CA GLN A 66 -25.74 18.14 -2.14
C GLN A 66 -26.20 16.99 -3.06
N ILE A 67 -25.47 15.87 -3.06
CA ILE A 67 -25.82 14.68 -3.84
C ILE A 67 -27.13 14.04 -3.35
N GLU A 68 -27.32 13.88 -2.04
CA GLU A 68 -28.55 13.34 -1.46
C GLU A 68 -29.75 14.23 -1.79
N TRP A 69 -29.57 15.55 -1.74
CA TRP A 69 -30.60 16.51 -2.12
C TRP A 69 -30.95 16.36 -3.61
N MET A 70 -29.95 16.34 -4.50
CA MET A 70 -30.19 16.15 -5.94
C MET A 70 -30.84 14.80 -6.24
N HIS A 71 -30.39 13.71 -5.60
CA HIS A 71 -30.95 12.37 -5.71
C HIS A 71 -32.46 12.36 -5.39
N ARG A 72 -32.89 13.11 -4.38
CA ARG A 72 -34.30 13.19 -3.96
C ARG A 72 -35.16 14.10 -4.82
N GLN A 73 -34.58 15.10 -5.50
CA GLN A 73 -35.32 16.13 -6.21
C GLN A 73 -35.34 15.94 -7.73
N LEU A 74 -34.35 15.24 -8.31
CA LEU A 74 -34.25 15.07 -9.76
C LEU A 74 -35.51 14.39 -10.32
N PRO A 75 -36.14 14.95 -11.37
CA PRO A 75 -37.25 14.29 -12.03
C PRO A 75 -36.76 13.04 -12.78
N TYR A 76 -37.67 12.11 -13.07
CA TYR A 76 -37.35 10.85 -13.75
C TYR A 76 -36.29 10.00 -13.03
N ARG A 77 -36.20 10.11 -11.70
CA ARG A 77 -35.10 9.51 -10.92
C ARG A 77 -34.86 8.03 -11.20
N ASP A 78 -35.92 7.24 -11.41
CA ASP A 78 -35.84 5.80 -11.71
C ASP A 78 -35.16 5.47 -13.05
N HIS A 79 -35.06 6.46 -13.95
CA HIS A 79 -34.44 6.35 -15.28
C HIS A 79 -33.18 7.22 -15.42
N VAL A 80 -32.68 7.75 -14.30
CA VAL A 80 -31.46 8.54 -14.24
C VAL A 80 -30.38 7.77 -13.49
N ILE A 81 -29.22 7.63 -14.11
CA ILE A 81 -27.98 7.23 -13.44
C ILE A 81 -27.35 8.49 -12.87
N LEU A 82 -27.42 8.65 -11.55
CA LEU A 82 -26.78 9.76 -10.86
C LEU A 82 -25.29 9.49 -10.71
N SER A 83 -24.48 10.23 -11.45
CA SER A 83 -23.04 10.09 -11.48
C SER A 83 -22.36 11.21 -10.69
N VAL A 84 -21.23 10.91 -10.06
CA VAL A 84 -20.37 11.90 -9.41
C VAL A 84 -18.96 11.90 -10.00
N HIS A 85 -18.34 13.07 -10.02
CA HIS A 85 -16.99 13.28 -10.56
C HIS A 85 -16.22 14.23 -9.64
N PRO A 86 -15.71 13.75 -8.49
CA PRO A 86 -14.98 14.60 -7.57
C PRO A 86 -13.51 14.77 -7.98
N HIS A 87 -13.05 16.02 -8.06
CA HIS A 87 -11.62 16.37 -8.02
C HIS A 87 -11.11 16.46 -6.58
N ASN A 88 -9.79 16.62 -6.43
CA ASN A 88 -9.08 16.41 -5.16
C ASN A 88 -8.40 17.67 -4.60
N ASP A 89 -8.90 18.88 -4.92
CA ASP A 89 -8.25 20.16 -4.57
C ASP A 89 -8.01 20.35 -3.05
N ARG A 90 -8.79 19.68 -2.20
CA ARG A 90 -8.68 19.67 -0.73
C ARG A 90 -8.20 18.33 -0.17
N GLY A 91 -7.84 17.39 -1.04
CA GLY A 91 -7.31 16.07 -0.67
C GLY A 91 -8.37 15.09 -0.16
N THR A 92 -9.66 15.32 -0.45
CA THR A 92 -10.76 14.49 0.07
C THR A 92 -11.66 13.87 -1.00
N ALA A 93 -11.21 13.78 -2.26
CA ALA A 93 -12.01 13.25 -3.38
C ALA A 93 -12.52 11.81 -3.14
N VAL A 94 -11.68 10.95 -2.56
CA VAL A 94 -12.06 9.56 -2.21
C VAL A 94 -13.21 9.56 -1.20
N ALA A 95 -13.10 10.37 -0.14
CA ALA A 95 -14.16 10.49 0.85
C ALA A 95 -15.44 11.12 0.25
N ALA A 96 -15.30 12.10 -0.63
CA ALA A 96 -16.43 12.72 -1.33
C ALA A 96 -17.18 11.69 -2.19
N ALA A 97 -16.47 10.83 -2.92
CA ALA A 97 -17.07 9.77 -3.72
C ALA A 97 -17.76 8.70 -2.86
N GLU A 98 -17.11 8.20 -1.82
CA GLU A 98 -17.69 7.18 -0.92
C GLU A 98 -18.97 7.68 -0.24
N LEU A 99 -18.93 8.90 0.31
CA LEU A 99 -20.11 9.51 0.93
C LEU A 99 -21.20 9.82 -0.10
N ALA A 100 -20.86 10.20 -1.33
CA ALA A 100 -21.83 10.42 -2.40
C ALA A 100 -22.55 9.13 -2.81
N VAL A 101 -21.86 7.99 -2.85
CA VAL A 101 -22.49 6.68 -3.07
C VAL A 101 -23.47 6.36 -1.95
N LEU A 102 -23.09 6.58 -0.69
CA LEU A 102 -24.01 6.42 0.45
C LEU A 102 -25.21 7.39 0.38
N ALA A 103 -25.03 8.57 -0.21
CA ALA A 103 -26.06 9.57 -0.43
C ALA A 103 -27.01 9.25 -1.62
N GLY A 104 -26.74 8.20 -2.39
CA GLY A 104 -27.59 7.74 -3.48
C GLY A 104 -27.06 8.00 -4.89
N ALA A 105 -25.76 8.29 -5.05
CA ALA A 105 -25.12 8.22 -6.37
C ALA A 105 -25.00 6.76 -6.85
N ASP A 106 -25.24 6.54 -8.14
CA ASP A 106 -25.23 5.23 -8.79
C ASP A 106 -23.89 4.96 -9.50
N ARG A 107 -23.13 6.01 -9.83
CA ARG A 107 -21.90 5.94 -10.63
C ARG A 107 -20.84 6.92 -10.14
N VAL A 108 -19.57 6.53 -10.21
CA VAL A 108 -18.42 7.39 -9.91
C VAL A 108 -17.51 7.46 -11.14
N GLU A 109 -17.14 8.67 -11.54
CA GLU A 109 -16.10 8.93 -12.53
C GLU A 109 -14.79 9.29 -11.85
N GLY A 110 -13.69 8.71 -12.32
CA GLY A 110 -12.36 8.93 -11.77
C GLY A 110 -11.29 8.36 -12.69
N THR A 111 -10.07 8.28 -12.18
CA THR A 111 -8.91 7.77 -12.92
C THR A 111 -8.11 6.79 -12.09
N LEU A 112 -7.26 6.01 -12.75
CA LEU A 112 -6.29 5.18 -12.05
C LEU A 112 -5.24 6.06 -11.37
N PHE A 113 -5.01 5.82 -10.08
CA PHE A 113 -4.06 6.54 -9.23
C PHE A 113 -4.30 8.05 -9.15
N GLY A 114 -5.56 8.49 -9.36
CA GLY A 114 -5.97 9.88 -9.17
C GLY A 114 -5.33 10.87 -10.13
N ASN A 115 -4.95 10.45 -11.34
CA ASN A 115 -4.52 11.37 -12.39
C ASN A 115 -5.66 12.34 -12.80
N GLY A 116 -5.33 13.53 -13.31
CA GLY A 116 -6.33 14.50 -13.76
C GLY A 116 -5.81 15.93 -13.66
N GLU A 117 -6.71 16.90 -13.81
CA GLU A 117 -6.33 18.30 -13.69
C GLU A 117 -5.90 18.65 -12.25
N ARG A 118 -4.87 19.51 -12.11
CA ARG A 118 -4.39 20.06 -10.83
C ARG A 118 -4.00 18.98 -9.82
N THR A 119 -4.88 18.70 -8.86
CA THR A 119 -4.73 17.71 -7.79
C THR A 119 -5.27 16.33 -8.17
N GLY A 120 -5.87 16.22 -9.36
CA GLY A 120 -6.36 14.98 -9.91
C GLY A 120 -7.85 14.73 -9.72
N ASN A 121 -8.33 13.69 -10.38
CA ASN A 121 -9.64 13.11 -10.15
C ASN A 121 -9.59 12.16 -8.95
N VAL A 122 -10.75 11.69 -8.48
CA VAL A 122 -10.80 10.58 -7.53
C VAL A 122 -10.11 9.33 -8.08
N ASP A 123 -9.40 8.63 -7.20
CA ASP A 123 -8.67 7.42 -7.55
C ASP A 123 -9.56 6.17 -7.50
N ILE A 124 -9.80 5.59 -8.68
CA ILE A 124 -10.58 4.37 -8.86
C ILE A 124 -9.92 3.16 -8.19
N VAL A 125 -8.58 3.10 -8.15
CA VAL A 125 -7.86 1.99 -7.50
C VAL A 125 -8.12 2.01 -5.99
N THR A 126 -8.01 3.19 -5.38
CA THR A 126 -8.32 3.36 -3.95
C THR A 126 -9.78 3.03 -3.65
N LEU A 127 -10.75 3.51 -4.42
CA LEU A 127 -12.17 3.21 -4.19
C LEU A 127 -12.48 1.71 -4.28
N ALA A 128 -11.96 1.04 -5.31
CA ALA A 128 -12.18 -0.39 -5.50
C ALA A 128 -11.56 -1.22 -4.37
N LEU A 129 -10.34 -0.90 -3.96
CA LEU A 129 -9.68 -1.64 -2.89
C LEU A 129 -10.24 -1.30 -1.51
N ASN A 130 -10.78 -0.09 -1.31
CA ASN A 130 -11.55 0.24 -0.12
C ASN A 130 -12.78 -0.70 0.01
N LEU A 131 -13.53 -0.94 -1.06
CA LEU A 131 -14.62 -1.93 -1.08
C LEU A 131 -14.11 -3.35 -0.78
N TYR A 132 -13.04 -3.77 -1.47
CA TYR A 132 -12.44 -5.09 -1.30
C TYR A 132 -12.05 -5.35 0.17
N THR A 133 -11.41 -4.38 0.84
CA THR A 133 -11.00 -4.52 2.26
C THR A 133 -12.19 -4.67 3.22
N GLN A 134 -13.39 -4.25 2.81
CA GLN A 134 -14.63 -4.40 3.58
C GLN A 134 -15.43 -5.64 3.16
N GLY A 135 -14.88 -6.49 2.30
CA GLY A 135 -15.54 -7.71 1.83
C GLY A 135 -16.60 -7.50 0.75
N ILE A 136 -16.57 -6.35 0.06
CA ILE A 136 -17.47 -6.04 -1.07
C ILE A 136 -16.67 -6.22 -2.36
N ASP A 137 -17.19 -7.03 -3.29
CA ASP A 137 -16.58 -7.20 -4.62
C ASP A 137 -16.64 -5.88 -5.41
N PRO A 138 -15.49 -5.26 -5.76
CA PRO A 138 -15.49 -4.02 -6.55
C PRO A 138 -15.77 -4.25 -8.03
N HIS A 139 -15.89 -5.51 -8.49
CA HIS A 139 -16.01 -5.90 -9.90
C HIS A 139 -14.85 -5.41 -10.79
N LEU A 140 -13.71 -5.09 -10.17
CA LEU A 140 -12.46 -4.68 -10.81
C LEU A 140 -11.31 -5.54 -10.30
N ASP A 141 -10.47 -6.02 -11.20
CA ASP A 141 -9.34 -6.90 -10.87
C ASP A 141 -8.05 -6.10 -10.66
N PHE A 142 -7.61 -6.05 -9.39
CA PHE A 142 -6.33 -5.46 -8.98
C PHE A 142 -5.32 -6.49 -8.46
N SER A 143 -5.51 -7.78 -8.76
CA SER A 143 -4.61 -8.87 -8.36
C SER A 143 -3.17 -8.71 -8.86
N ARG A 144 -2.97 -7.86 -9.88
CA ARG A 144 -1.66 -7.51 -10.45
C ARG A 144 -1.43 -6.00 -10.39
N ILE A 145 -1.54 -5.39 -9.21
CA ILE A 145 -1.49 -3.92 -9.07
C ILE A 145 -0.21 -3.30 -9.62
N ASN A 146 0.93 -4.00 -9.52
CA ASN A 146 2.20 -3.54 -10.09
C ASN A 146 2.17 -3.42 -11.62
N GLU A 147 1.37 -4.23 -12.31
CA GLU A 147 1.17 -4.10 -13.76
C GLU A 147 0.34 -2.85 -14.08
N VAL A 148 -0.72 -2.61 -13.30
CA VAL A 148 -1.56 -1.41 -13.42
C VAL A 148 -0.74 -0.15 -13.19
N VAL A 149 0.13 -0.12 -12.17
CA VAL A 149 1.08 0.97 -11.91
C VAL A 149 1.97 1.21 -13.13
N ARG A 150 2.65 0.16 -13.63
CA ARG A 150 3.53 0.30 -14.80
C ARG A 150 2.81 0.87 -16.03
N VAL A 151 1.59 0.39 -16.31
CA VAL A 151 0.79 0.90 -17.43
C VAL A 151 0.41 2.35 -17.20
N ALA A 152 -0.07 2.72 -16.02
CA ALA A 152 -0.46 4.09 -15.71
C ALA A 152 0.73 5.06 -15.78
N GLU A 153 1.89 4.71 -15.21
CA GLU A 153 3.10 5.52 -15.27
C GLU A 153 3.62 5.67 -16.71
N THR A 154 3.53 4.60 -17.51
CA THR A 154 3.89 4.64 -18.94
C THR A 154 2.96 5.54 -19.74
N CYS A 155 1.65 5.45 -19.53
CA CYS A 155 0.67 6.27 -20.26
C CYS A 155 0.72 7.73 -19.84
N ASN A 156 0.85 7.99 -18.53
CA ASN A 156 0.75 9.35 -17.97
C ASN A 156 2.10 10.07 -17.91
N GLN A 157 3.22 9.34 -18.00
CA GLN A 157 4.57 9.87 -17.79
C GLN A 157 4.73 10.57 -16.43
N LEU A 158 3.98 10.10 -15.43
CA LEU A 158 3.97 10.59 -14.06
C LEU A 158 4.07 9.40 -13.10
N PRO A 159 4.92 9.47 -12.06
CA PRO A 159 5.08 8.37 -11.12
C PRO A 159 3.90 8.28 -10.15
N VAL A 160 3.59 7.06 -9.69
CA VAL A 160 2.71 6.84 -8.54
C VAL A 160 3.48 7.17 -7.26
N HIS A 161 2.88 7.96 -6.37
CA HIS A 161 3.56 8.39 -5.15
C HIS A 161 3.92 7.19 -4.25
N PRO A 162 5.09 7.14 -3.58
CA PRO A 162 5.49 6.00 -2.74
C PRO A 162 4.54 5.66 -1.59
N ARG A 163 3.67 6.60 -1.20
CA ARG A 163 2.63 6.40 -0.16
C ARG A 163 1.21 6.36 -0.71
N HIS A 164 1.04 6.26 -2.03
CA HIS A 164 -0.28 6.18 -2.64
C HIS A 164 -0.98 4.90 -2.16
N PRO A 165 -2.23 4.95 -1.64
CA PRO A 165 -2.90 3.79 -1.06
C PRO A 165 -2.82 2.56 -1.95
N TYR A 166 -2.54 1.40 -1.33
CA TYR A 166 -2.39 0.07 -1.95
C TYR A 166 -1.26 -0.12 -2.97
N ALA A 167 -0.89 0.90 -3.74
CA ALA A 167 0.03 0.78 -4.87
C ALA A 167 1.44 1.34 -4.61
N GLY A 168 1.55 2.34 -3.73
CA GLY A 168 2.80 3.00 -3.42
C GLY A 168 3.86 2.01 -2.91
N GLU A 169 5.14 2.29 -3.20
CA GLU A 169 6.25 1.42 -2.82
C GLU A 169 6.26 1.08 -1.32
N LEU A 170 5.86 2.02 -0.45
CA LEU A 170 6.03 1.93 1.00
C LEU A 170 4.80 1.42 1.76
N VAL A 171 3.70 1.11 1.09
CA VAL A 171 2.40 0.87 1.76
C VAL A 171 2.28 -0.50 2.45
N PHE A 172 3.12 -1.46 2.06
CA PHE A 172 3.23 -2.77 2.72
C PHE A 172 4.55 -2.92 3.47
N THR A 173 5.14 -1.79 3.89
CA THR A 173 6.42 -1.74 4.57
C THR A 173 6.25 -1.37 6.04
N ALA A 174 6.86 -2.13 6.96
CA ALA A 174 6.92 -1.80 8.38
C ALA A 174 8.35 -1.45 8.81
N PHE A 175 8.58 -0.18 9.18
CA PHE A 175 9.88 0.29 9.65
C PHE A 175 10.10 0.11 11.16
N SER A 176 9.03 -0.02 11.95
CA SER A 176 9.11 -0.17 13.40
C SER A 176 9.27 -1.63 13.79
N GLY A 177 10.25 -1.94 14.64
CA GLY A 177 10.45 -3.29 15.17
C GLY A 177 9.24 -3.82 15.95
N SER A 178 8.48 -2.96 16.62
CA SER A 178 7.24 -3.37 17.31
C SER A 178 6.13 -3.75 16.33
N HIS A 179 6.03 -3.05 15.19
CA HIS A 179 5.07 -3.39 14.14
C HIS A 179 5.47 -4.69 13.44
N GLN A 180 6.76 -4.88 13.17
CA GLN A 180 7.31 -6.11 12.59
C GLN A 180 7.01 -7.32 13.47
N ASP A 181 7.21 -7.22 14.79
CA ASP A 181 6.90 -8.29 15.75
C ASP A 181 5.39 -8.64 15.76
N ALA A 182 4.53 -7.63 15.75
CA ALA A 182 3.07 -7.84 15.70
C ALA A 182 2.60 -8.48 14.39
N ILE A 183 3.14 -8.03 13.24
CA ILE A 183 2.88 -8.63 11.93
C ILE A 183 3.32 -10.10 11.93
N LYS A 184 4.53 -10.39 12.42
CA LYS A 184 5.05 -11.75 12.50
C LYS A 184 4.15 -12.67 13.33
N LYS A 185 3.64 -12.18 14.47
CA LYS A 185 2.70 -12.94 15.30
C LYS A 185 1.37 -13.22 14.58
N GLY A 186 0.82 -12.22 13.88
CA GLY A 186 -0.40 -12.39 13.07
C GLY A 186 -0.21 -13.41 11.95
N LEU A 187 0.89 -13.33 11.21
CA LEU A 187 1.22 -14.29 10.16
C LEU A 187 1.44 -15.72 10.71
N ALA A 188 2.18 -15.86 11.81
CA ALA A 188 2.42 -17.16 12.43
C ALA A 188 1.14 -17.80 12.98
N ALA A 189 0.20 -17.01 13.52
CA ALA A 189 -1.10 -17.52 13.94
C ALA A 189 -1.87 -18.13 12.76
N ARG A 190 -1.85 -17.47 11.60
CA ARG A 190 -2.49 -17.95 10.37
C ARG A 190 -1.87 -19.23 9.81
N GLU A 191 -0.55 -19.36 9.86
CA GLU A 191 0.15 -20.56 9.38
C GLU A 191 -0.11 -21.77 10.26
N ASN A 192 -0.23 -21.58 11.58
CA ASN A 192 -0.43 -22.67 12.52
C ASN A 192 -1.88 -23.16 12.57
N ASP A 193 -2.86 -22.28 12.32
CA ASP A 193 -4.27 -22.65 12.27
C ASP A 193 -5.04 -21.95 11.13
N PRO A 194 -4.86 -22.41 9.88
CA PRO A 194 -5.55 -21.83 8.73
C PRO A 194 -7.07 -22.00 8.77
N ALA A 195 -7.56 -23.03 9.49
CA ALA A 195 -8.98 -23.33 9.59
C ALA A 195 -9.70 -22.42 10.59
N GLU A 196 -9.04 -22.00 11.66
CA GLU A 196 -9.59 -21.06 12.64
C GLU A 196 -9.37 -19.57 12.28
N THR A 197 -8.52 -19.24 11.30
CA THR A 197 -8.25 -17.85 10.86
C THR A 197 -8.61 -17.57 9.39
N PRO A 198 -9.86 -17.80 8.93
CA PRO A 198 -10.22 -17.61 7.53
C PRO A 198 -10.14 -16.14 7.09
N ALA A 199 -10.43 -15.18 7.98
CA ALA A 199 -10.35 -13.74 7.70
C ALA A 199 -8.93 -13.20 7.89
N TRP A 200 -8.54 -12.20 7.09
CA TRP A 200 -7.24 -11.55 7.24
C TRP A 200 -7.16 -10.75 8.55
N GLU A 201 -6.35 -11.25 9.50
CA GLU A 201 -6.19 -10.68 10.84
C GLU A 201 -4.72 -10.42 11.18
N VAL A 202 -4.00 -9.72 10.30
CA VAL A 202 -2.60 -9.36 10.54
C VAL A 202 -2.52 -7.88 10.96
N PRO A 203 -2.00 -7.57 12.17
CA PRO A 203 -1.87 -6.19 12.62
C PRO A 203 -1.12 -5.32 11.62
N TYR A 204 -1.53 -4.05 11.48
CA TYR A 204 -0.90 -3.03 10.61
C TYR A 204 -1.00 -3.25 9.10
N LEU A 205 -1.48 -4.41 8.61
CA LEU A 205 -1.71 -4.66 7.20
C LEU A 205 -3.22 -4.75 6.95
N PRO A 206 -3.85 -3.82 6.22
CA PRO A 206 -5.30 -3.83 6.01
C PRO A 206 -5.77 -4.97 5.09
N ILE A 207 -4.88 -5.47 4.22
CA ILE A 207 -5.11 -6.59 3.31
C ILE A 207 -3.87 -7.47 3.27
N ASP A 208 -4.02 -8.70 2.78
CA ASP A 208 -2.88 -9.51 2.38
C ASP A 208 -2.23 -8.85 1.14
N PRO A 209 -0.95 -8.44 1.20
CA PRO A 209 -0.28 -7.87 0.03
C PRO A 209 -0.32 -8.80 -1.19
N ARG A 210 -0.40 -10.13 -0.98
CA ARG A 210 -0.45 -11.12 -2.05
C ARG A 210 -1.75 -11.03 -2.87
N ASP A 211 -2.84 -10.58 -2.27
CA ASP A 211 -4.14 -10.41 -2.95
C ASP A 211 -4.05 -9.41 -4.12
N VAL A 212 -3.09 -8.48 -4.05
CA VAL A 212 -2.82 -7.48 -5.10
C VAL A 212 -1.49 -7.73 -5.82
N GLY A 213 -0.88 -8.91 -5.64
CA GLY A 213 0.38 -9.29 -6.29
C GLY A 213 1.60 -8.57 -5.72
N ARG A 214 1.55 -8.20 -4.44
CA ARG A 214 2.64 -7.57 -3.67
C ARG A 214 3.11 -8.50 -2.55
N THR A 215 4.19 -8.09 -1.91
CA THR A 215 4.76 -8.77 -0.74
C THR A 215 4.88 -7.78 0.41
N TYR A 216 4.73 -8.27 1.64
CA TYR A 216 5.12 -7.52 2.83
C TYR A 216 6.64 -7.38 2.87
N GLU A 217 7.13 -6.17 3.15
CA GLU A 217 8.56 -5.89 3.29
C GLU A 217 8.89 -5.41 4.71
N ALA A 218 9.64 -6.22 5.45
CA ALA A 218 10.22 -5.81 6.73
C ALA A 218 11.51 -4.99 6.49
N VAL A 219 11.37 -3.71 6.12
CA VAL A 219 12.54 -2.84 5.92
C VAL A 219 13.09 -2.41 7.27
N ILE A 220 14.34 -2.80 7.54
CA ILE A 220 15.04 -2.37 8.75
C ILE A 220 15.79 -1.08 8.45
N ARG A 221 15.20 0.05 8.85
CA ARG A 221 15.96 1.30 8.96
C ARG A 221 16.81 1.25 10.22
N ILE A 222 18.11 1.05 10.07
CA ILE A 222 19.05 1.13 11.20
C ILE A 222 19.33 2.61 11.48
N ASN A 223 18.47 3.23 12.28
CA ASN A 223 18.70 4.54 12.88
C ASN A 223 18.83 4.43 14.41
N SER A 224 19.26 5.52 15.07
CA SER A 224 19.45 5.57 16.53
C SER A 224 18.22 5.19 17.37
N GLN A 225 17.02 5.04 16.77
CA GLN A 225 15.79 4.57 17.40
C GLN A 225 15.39 3.13 17.06
N SER A 226 15.97 2.51 16.04
CA SER A 226 15.69 1.12 15.62
C SER A 226 16.32 0.10 16.59
N GLY A 227 15.63 -0.05 17.72
CA GLY A 227 16.18 -0.61 18.94
C GLY A 227 16.69 -2.05 18.82
N LYS A 228 17.88 -2.28 19.39
CA LYS A 228 18.43 -3.47 20.11
C LYS A 228 18.17 -4.92 19.62
N GLY A 229 17.32 -5.17 18.62
CA GLY A 229 16.86 -6.49 18.21
C GLY A 229 16.64 -6.69 16.70
N GLY A 230 16.55 -5.63 15.90
CA GLY A 230 16.29 -5.74 14.45
C GLY A 230 17.38 -6.52 13.69
N ILE A 231 18.65 -6.17 13.90
CA ILE A 231 19.77 -6.87 13.24
C ILE A 231 19.85 -8.33 13.67
N ALA A 232 19.72 -8.62 14.97
CA ALA A 232 19.78 -9.98 15.49
C ALA A 232 18.65 -10.87 14.91
N HIS A 233 17.47 -10.28 14.71
CA HIS A 233 16.36 -10.99 14.07
C HIS A 233 16.67 -11.38 12.64
N VAL A 234 17.20 -10.45 11.83
CA VAL A 234 17.55 -10.73 10.43
C VAL A 234 18.64 -11.77 10.32
N MET A 235 19.67 -11.68 11.18
CA MET A 235 20.73 -12.68 11.20
C MET A 235 20.17 -14.08 11.45
N ALA A 236 19.18 -14.21 12.34
CA ALA A 236 18.54 -15.49 12.61
C ALA A 236 17.56 -15.93 11.51
N SER A 237 16.71 -15.04 10.99
CA SER A 237 15.63 -15.40 10.06
C SER A 237 16.10 -15.58 8.62
N GLU A 238 17.00 -14.71 8.14
CA GLU A 238 17.44 -14.70 6.74
C GLU A 238 18.73 -15.50 6.55
N PHE A 239 19.61 -15.51 7.55
CA PHE A 239 20.94 -16.13 7.46
C PHE A 239 21.11 -17.34 8.40
N GLY A 240 20.10 -17.69 9.21
CA GLY A 240 20.17 -18.83 10.12
C GLY A 240 21.17 -18.69 11.27
N LEU A 241 21.65 -17.48 11.55
CA LEU A 241 22.66 -17.18 12.57
C LEU A 241 22.03 -16.60 13.83
N ASP A 242 21.85 -17.44 14.85
CA ASP A 242 21.50 -17.00 16.21
C ASP A 242 22.75 -16.47 16.94
N LEU A 243 23.02 -15.18 16.76
CA LEU A 243 24.22 -14.55 17.30
C LEU A 243 24.17 -14.46 18.84
N PRO A 244 25.25 -14.78 19.57
CA PRO A 244 25.34 -14.53 21.01
C PRO A 244 25.11 -13.06 21.36
N ARG A 245 24.50 -12.79 22.53
CA ARG A 245 24.09 -11.43 22.93
C ARG A 245 25.22 -10.38 22.85
N ARG A 246 26.47 -10.75 23.15
CA ARG A 246 27.62 -9.85 23.04
C ARG A 246 27.94 -9.50 21.59
N LEU A 247 27.93 -10.50 20.70
CA LEU A 247 28.15 -10.33 19.28
C LEU A 247 27.02 -9.52 18.62
N GLN A 248 25.76 -9.70 19.06
CA GLN A 248 24.64 -8.84 18.62
C GLN A 248 24.87 -7.36 18.95
N ILE A 249 25.49 -7.07 20.11
CA ILE A 249 25.77 -5.70 20.56
C ILE A 249 26.90 -5.10 19.74
N GLU A 250 27.97 -5.86 19.54
CA GLU A 250 29.14 -5.46 18.78
C GLU A 250 28.79 -5.22 17.31
N PHE A 251 28.20 -6.22 16.63
CA PHE A 251 27.85 -6.13 15.22
C PHE A 251 26.88 -4.98 14.93
N ARG A 252 25.93 -4.72 15.85
CA ARG A 252 25.04 -3.54 15.71
C ARG A 252 25.81 -2.24 15.71
N ASN A 253 26.83 -2.10 16.55
CA ASN A 253 27.61 -0.86 16.60
C ASN A 253 28.40 -0.67 15.30
N GLU A 254 28.96 -1.74 14.74
CA GLU A 254 29.66 -1.69 13.45
C GLU A 254 28.73 -1.31 12.30
N VAL A 255 27.54 -1.92 12.23
CA VAL A 255 26.54 -1.58 11.21
C VAL A 255 26.09 -0.12 11.35
N GLN A 256 25.96 0.39 12.58
CA GLN A 256 25.63 1.81 12.81
C GLN A 256 26.73 2.75 12.29
N ILE A 257 28.00 2.43 12.53
CA ILE A 257 29.14 3.23 12.02
C ILE A 257 29.12 3.28 10.49
N ILE A 258 28.83 2.15 9.84
CA ILE A 258 28.76 2.07 8.37
C ILE A 258 27.54 2.84 7.83
N ALA A 259 26.39 2.72 8.48
CA ALA A 259 25.19 3.48 8.11
C ALA A 259 25.43 5.00 8.24
N ASP A 260 26.00 5.44 9.36
CA ASP A 260 26.25 6.85 9.65
C ASP A 260 27.30 7.46 8.69
N SER A 261 28.34 6.70 8.34
CA SER A 261 29.41 7.18 7.43
C SER A 261 28.99 7.23 5.97
N THR A 262 28.08 6.35 5.54
CA THR A 262 27.62 6.30 4.15
C THR A 262 26.38 7.16 3.91
N GLY A 263 25.63 7.50 4.96
CA GLY A 263 24.33 8.18 4.86
C GLY A 263 23.27 7.36 4.12
N LYS A 264 23.53 6.07 3.88
CA LYS A 264 22.67 5.15 3.16
C LYS A 264 21.95 4.22 4.13
N GLU A 265 20.76 3.81 3.74
CA GLU A 265 20.02 2.76 4.44
C GLU A 265 20.72 1.41 4.21
N VAL A 266 20.90 0.65 5.29
CA VAL A 266 21.46 -0.70 5.25
C VAL A 266 20.34 -1.70 4.99
N LYS A 267 20.36 -2.35 3.83
CA LYS A 267 19.40 -3.41 3.48
C LYS A 267 19.85 -4.76 4.07
N THR A 268 18.96 -5.75 4.03
CA THR A 268 19.24 -7.12 4.46
C THR A 268 20.48 -7.72 3.79
N ALA A 269 20.64 -7.55 2.47
CA ALA A 269 21.82 -8.04 1.74
C ALA A 269 23.12 -7.34 2.16
N ASP A 270 23.03 -6.06 2.57
CA ASP A 270 24.17 -5.31 3.07
C ASP A 270 24.61 -5.85 4.43
N LEU A 271 23.67 -6.29 5.29
CA LEU A 271 24.01 -6.91 6.58
C LEU A 271 24.89 -8.15 6.41
N TRP A 272 24.58 -9.02 5.46
CA TRP A 272 25.43 -10.19 5.20
C TRP A 272 26.83 -9.78 4.73
N THR A 273 26.91 -8.84 3.78
CA THR A 273 28.18 -8.34 3.25
C THR A 273 29.03 -7.71 4.35
N ILE A 274 28.40 -6.92 5.23
CA ILE A 274 29.07 -6.29 6.38
C ILE A 274 29.51 -7.38 7.38
N PHE A 275 28.66 -8.35 7.68
CA PHE A 275 28.99 -9.46 8.59
C PHE A 275 30.17 -10.28 8.06
N GLU A 276 30.14 -10.65 6.78
CA GLU A 276 31.25 -11.32 6.09
C GLU A 276 32.52 -10.50 6.19
N HIS A 277 32.48 -9.21 5.84
CA HIS A 277 33.66 -8.36 5.85
C HIS A 277 34.31 -8.25 7.23
N ILE A 278 33.50 -8.14 8.29
CA ILE A 278 33.99 -7.95 9.66
C ILE A 278 34.47 -9.27 10.27
N TYR A 279 33.74 -10.37 10.05
CA TYR A 279 33.94 -11.60 10.82
C TYR A 279 34.45 -12.80 10.01
N LEU A 280 34.24 -12.85 8.70
CA LEU A 280 34.54 -14.03 7.87
C LEU A 280 35.66 -13.79 6.85
N ALA A 281 35.70 -12.60 6.24
CA ALA A 281 36.63 -12.20 5.20
C ALA A 281 37.74 -11.30 5.76
N VAL A 282 38.24 -11.61 6.96
CA VAL A 282 39.34 -10.88 7.60
C VAL A 282 40.64 -11.19 6.85
N PRO A 283 41.25 -10.24 6.11
CA PRO A 283 42.49 -10.49 5.41
C PRO A 283 43.63 -10.45 6.42
N GLY A 284 44.13 -11.60 6.84
CA GLY A 284 45.41 -11.66 7.55
C GLY A 284 45.58 -12.76 8.60
N ALA A 285 46.83 -13.22 8.62
CA ALA A 285 47.55 -13.96 9.64
C ALA A 285 47.02 -15.30 10.12
N HIS A 286 45.73 -15.64 10.19
CA HIS A 286 45.32 -16.94 10.73
C HIS A 286 44.16 -17.59 9.96
N SER A 287 44.22 -18.91 9.78
CA SER A 287 43.14 -19.74 9.20
C SER A 287 42.70 -20.80 10.19
N LEU A 288 41.38 -21.03 10.30
CA LEU A 288 40.87 -22.10 11.16
C LEU A 288 41.21 -23.46 10.54
N VAL A 289 41.97 -24.28 11.26
CA VAL A 289 42.33 -25.65 10.83
C VAL A 289 41.34 -26.66 11.37
N ASP A 290 41.00 -26.56 12.66
CA ASP A 290 40.10 -27.46 13.34
C ASP A 290 39.50 -26.77 14.57
N TYR A 291 38.35 -27.25 15.04
CA TYR A 291 37.80 -26.83 16.32
C TYR A 291 37.02 -27.96 17.00
N ARG A 292 37.04 -27.96 18.32
CA ARG A 292 36.22 -28.83 19.15
C ARG A 292 35.44 -27.99 20.15
N GLU A 293 34.16 -28.27 20.21
CA GLU A 293 33.25 -27.71 21.19
C GLU A 293 32.97 -28.72 22.30
N GLU A 294 33.17 -28.31 23.55
CA GLU A 294 32.83 -29.10 24.72
C GLU A 294 31.71 -28.38 25.50
N SER A 295 30.56 -29.04 25.64
CA SER A 295 29.48 -28.61 26.52
C SER A 295 29.59 -29.30 27.88
N HIS A 296 29.77 -28.52 28.94
CA HIS A 296 29.72 -29.01 30.31
C HIS A 296 28.29 -28.89 30.88
N GLY A 297 27.50 -29.96 30.74
CA GLY A 297 26.26 -30.16 31.50
C GLY A 297 24.99 -29.50 30.94
N GLN A 298 23.83 -30.07 31.31
CA GLN A 298 22.52 -29.81 30.72
C GLN A 298 21.89 -28.45 31.09
N GLN A 299 22.55 -27.61 31.88
CA GLN A 299 22.01 -26.33 32.37
C GLN A 299 22.95 -25.12 32.24
N ASP A 300 24.18 -25.27 31.73
CA ASP A 300 25.12 -24.15 31.68
C ASP A 300 25.28 -23.57 30.27
N ARG A 301 25.07 -22.25 30.15
CA ARG A 301 25.11 -21.45 28.90
C ARG A 301 26.53 -21.23 28.34
N LEU A 302 27.53 -21.90 28.89
CA LEU A 302 28.95 -21.72 28.57
C LEU A 302 29.47 -22.91 27.75
N ARG A 303 29.68 -22.65 26.46
CA ARG A 303 30.36 -23.56 25.53
C ARG A 303 31.85 -23.24 25.55
N ARG A 304 32.70 -24.25 25.77
CA ARG A 304 34.15 -24.10 25.62
C ARG A 304 34.51 -24.51 24.19
N VAL A 305 35.09 -23.58 23.44
CA VAL A 305 35.54 -23.84 22.07
C VAL A 305 37.06 -23.85 22.07
N ARG A 306 37.65 -25.01 21.80
CA ARG A 306 39.07 -25.11 21.52
C ARG A 306 39.25 -25.08 20.01
N ALA A 307 39.97 -24.09 19.49
CA ALA A 307 40.23 -23.92 18.06
C ALA A 307 41.73 -24.02 17.77
N VAL A 308 42.06 -24.61 16.62
CA VAL A 308 43.41 -24.62 16.06
C VAL A 308 43.45 -23.61 14.93
N LEU A 309 44.27 -22.58 15.09
CA LEU A 309 44.45 -21.51 14.13
C LEU A 309 45.84 -21.63 13.51
N ARG A 310 45.94 -21.70 12.19
CA ARG A 310 47.20 -21.71 11.45
C ARG A 310 47.60 -20.30 11.07
N ASP A 311 48.77 -19.86 11.49
CA ASP A 311 49.24 -18.53 11.17
C ASP A 311 49.73 -18.38 9.70
N ALA A 312 50.08 -17.16 9.27
CA ALA A 312 50.59 -16.87 7.93
C ALA A 312 51.97 -17.47 7.66
N ALA A 313 52.70 -17.90 8.69
CA ALA A 313 53.94 -18.66 8.58
C ALA A 313 53.71 -20.18 8.54
N GLY A 314 52.44 -20.63 8.64
CA GLY A 314 52.04 -22.04 8.62
C GLY A 314 52.12 -22.74 9.98
N LEU A 315 52.28 -22.00 11.08
CA LEU A 315 52.33 -22.56 12.44
C LEU A 315 50.94 -22.67 13.04
N ASP A 316 50.61 -23.84 13.55
CA ASP A 316 49.33 -24.11 14.21
C ASP A 316 49.39 -23.69 15.70
N GLN A 317 48.48 -22.82 16.11
CA GLN A 317 48.31 -22.32 17.47
C GLN A 317 46.95 -22.77 18.03
N VAL A 318 46.94 -23.24 19.28
CA VAL A 318 45.71 -23.67 19.95
C VAL A 318 45.18 -22.52 20.82
N VAL A 319 43.94 -22.12 20.57
CA VAL A 319 43.19 -21.15 21.36
C VAL A 319 42.04 -21.87 22.06
N THR A 320 41.67 -21.46 23.27
CA THR A 320 40.57 -22.04 24.06
C THR A 320 39.76 -20.94 24.71
#